data_AF-A0A939ALB6-F1
#
_entry.id   AF-A0A939ALB6-F1
#
_cell.length_a   1.000
_cell.length_b   1.000
_cell.length_c   1.000
_cell.angle_alpha   90.00
_cell.angle_beta   90.00
_cell.angle_gamma   90.00
#
_symmetry.space_group_name_H-M   'P 1'
#
loop_
_entity.id
_entity.type
_entity.pdbx_description
1 polymer ?
#
loop_
_entity_poly.entity_id
_entity_poly.type
_entity_poly.pdbx_seq_one_letter_code
_entity_poly.pdbx_strand_id
1 'polypeptide(L)' 'MHELLLSYGRIEELVGAPLPHRAKVDPPWWTGHSEGSIRLLVEKAGWHVDGVNRVLSPVRFTRAPLAH' A
#
# COMPACT_ATOMS: atom_id res chain seq x y z
N MET A 1 -17.25 3.74 -1.56
CA MET A 1 -15.82 3.42 -1.77
C MET A 1 -15.08 3.83 -0.51
N HIS A 2 -14.25 2.97 0.07
CA HIS A 2 -13.40 3.38 1.19
C HIS A 2 -12.01 3.67 0.66
N GLU A 3 -11.48 4.86 0.94
CA GLU A 3 -10.10 5.21 0.65
C GLU A 3 -9.32 5.43 1.95
N LEU A 4 -8.07 5.01 1.95
CA LEU A 4 -7.16 5.14 3.08
C LEU A 4 -5.81 5.63 2.56
N LEU A 5 -5.33 6.72 3.12
CA LEU A 5 -4.02 7.28 2.81
C LEU A 5 -3.10 6.97 3.98
N LEU A 6 -2.07 6.15 3.76
CA LEU A 6 -1.09 5.81 4.78
C LEU A 6 0.29 6.32 4.37
N SER A 7 0.95 7.01 5.28
CA SER A 7 2.38 7.33 5.15
C SER A 7 3.22 6.07 5.29
N TYR A 8 4.44 6.08 4.73
CA TYR A 8 5.38 4.96 4.85
C TYR A 8 5.60 4.50 6.29
N GLY A 9 5.83 5.42 7.22
CA GLY A 9 6.01 5.06 8.64
C GLY A 9 4.82 4.31 9.23
N ARG A 10 3.58 4.69 8.86
CA ARG A 10 2.38 4.00 9.33
C ARG A 10 2.26 2.60 8.74
N ILE A 11 2.70 2.42 7.49
CA ILE A 11 2.74 1.10 6.85
C ILE A 11 3.80 0.21 7.52
N GLU A 12 4.97 0.77 7.84
CA GLU A 12 6.04 0.06 8.56
C GLU A 12 5.58 -0.42 9.94
N GLU A 13 4.83 0.41 10.67
CA GLU A 13 4.19 0.01 11.95
C GLU A 13 3.19 -1.13 11.78
N LEU A 14 2.32 -1.06 10.76
CA LEU A 14 1.29 -2.06 10.52
C LEU A 14 1.86 -3.42 10.07
N VAL A 15 2.93 -3.38 9.27
CA VAL A 15 3.63 -4.58 8.79
C VAL A 15 4.60 -5.11 9.86
N GLY A 16 4.98 -4.28 10.84
CA GLY A 16 5.98 -4.62 11.85
C GLY A 16 7.40 -4.75 11.29
N ALA A 17 7.63 -4.23 10.08
CA ALA A 17 8.91 -4.30 9.38
C ALA A 17 9.15 -3.02 8.55
N PRO A 18 10.41 -2.58 8.43
CA PRO A 18 10.75 -1.43 7.60
C PRO A 18 10.46 -1.71 6.12
N LEU A 19 9.99 -0.68 5.41
CA LEU A 19 9.74 -0.75 3.98
C LEU A 19 11.08 -0.76 3.25
N PRO A 20 11.24 -1.60 2.22
CA PRO A 20 12.44 -1.58 1.41
C PRO A 20 12.59 -0.21 0.74
N HIS A 21 13.83 0.24 0.53
CA HIS A 21 14.12 1.53 -0.12
C HIS A 21 13.33 1.67 -1.43
N ARG A 22 13.25 0.61 -2.24
CA ARG A 22 12.48 0.59 -3.49
C ARG A 22 11.00 1.00 -3.31
N ALA A 23 10.35 0.61 -2.22
CA ALA A 23 8.97 1.04 -1.93
C ALA A 23 8.84 2.57 -1.73
N LYS A 24 9.92 3.24 -1.29
CA LYS A 24 9.94 4.68 -1.01
C LYS A 24 10.25 5.52 -2.26
N VAL A 25 10.98 4.95 -3.22
CA VAL A 25 11.47 5.69 -4.41
C VAL A 25 10.85 5.25 -5.73
N ASP A 26 10.27 4.04 -5.78
CA ASP A 26 9.68 3.46 -6.98
C ASP A 26 8.18 3.20 -6.77
N PRO A 27 7.29 4.11 -7.21
CA PRO A 27 5.85 3.90 -7.14
C PRO A 27 5.35 2.63 -7.86
N PRO A 28 5.93 2.20 -9.00
CA PRO A 28 5.62 0.90 -9.60
C PRO A 28 5.85 -0.30 -8.67
N TRP A 29 6.71 -0.18 -7.65
CA TRP A 29 6.89 -1.21 -6.63
C TRP A 29 5.56 -1.57 -5.95
N TRP A 30 4.67 -0.61 -5.72
CA TRP A 30 3.39 -0.84 -5.07
C TRP A 30 2.33 -1.49 -5.96
N THR A 31 2.46 -1.36 -7.28
CA THR A 31 1.46 -1.85 -8.24
C THR A 31 1.91 -3.11 -8.99
N GLY A 32 3.22 -3.36 -9.12
CA GLY A 32 3.76 -4.47 -9.93
C GLY A 32 4.77 -5.38 -9.23
N HIS A 33 5.48 -4.90 -8.20
CA HIS A 33 6.64 -5.60 -7.62
C HIS A 33 6.62 -5.68 -6.08
N SER A 34 5.45 -5.61 -5.47
CA SER A 34 5.31 -5.74 -4.01
C SER A 34 5.59 -7.19 -3.63
N GLU A 35 6.83 -7.49 -3.24
CA GLU A 35 7.23 -8.83 -2.81
C GLU A 35 6.44 -9.27 -1.56
N GLY A 36 5.77 -10.42 -1.70
CA GLY A 36 5.34 -11.31 -0.62
C GLY A 36 4.33 -10.73 0.37
N SER A 37 4.79 -9.95 1.34
CA SER A 37 4.04 -9.71 2.58
C SER A 37 3.02 -8.59 2.46
N ILE A 38 3.36 -7.48 1.82
CA ILE A 38 2.46 -6.31 1.73
C ILE A 38 1.31 -6.58 0.75
N ARG A 39 1.62 -7.17 -0.40
CA ARG A 39 0.60 -7.53 -1.38
C ARG A 39 -0.41 -8.51 -0.80
N LEU A 40 0.05 -9.60 -0.18
CA LEU A 40 -0.82 -10.58 0.46
C LEU A 40 -1.65 -9.97 1.59
N LEU A 41 -1.09 -9.06 2.39
CA LEU A 41 -1.80 -8.43 3.50
C LEU A 41 -2.89 -7.47 3.00
N VAL A 42 -2.58 -6.69 1.96
CA VAL A 42 -3.51 -5.77 1.29
C VAL A 42 -4.63 -6.56 0.60
N GLU A 43 -4.30 -7.60 -0.17
CA GLU A 43 -5.27 -8.51 -0.81
C GLU A 43 -6.13 -9.25 0.22
N LYS A 44 -5.54 -9.82 1.29
CA LYS A 44 -6.30 -10.49 2.37
C LYS A 44 -7.24 -9.56 3.12
N ALA A 45 -6.86 -8.29 3.28
CA ALA A 45 -7.72 -7.28 3.90
C ALA A 45 -8.71 -6.65 2.92
N GLY A 46 -8.72 -7.07 1.65
CA GLY A 46 -9.61 -6.59 0.58
C GLY A 46 -9.24 -5.22 0.03
N TRP A 47 -8.08 -4.68 0.40
CA TRP A 47 -7.59 -3.40 -0.08
C TRP A 47 -6.82 -3.57 -1.39
N HIS A 48 -6.75 -2.52 -2.20
CA HIS A 48 -5.95 -2.41 -3.41
C HIS A 48 -5.14 -1.12 -3.33
N VAL A 49 -3.94 -1.09 -3.92
CA VAL A 49 -3.15 0.14 -4.01
C VAL A 49 -3.51 0.87 -5.30
N ASP A 50 -4.07 2.07 -5.18
CA ASP A 50 -4.52 2.92 -6.28
C ASP A 50 -3.38 3.81 -6.83
N GLY A 51 -2.39 4.09 -5.99
CA GLY A 51 -1.19 4.83 -6.39
C GLY A 51 -0.42 5.41 -5.22
N VAL A 52 0.76 5.96 -5.52
CA VAL A 52 1.61 6.67 -4.55
C VAL A 52 1.75 8.12 -4.99
N ASN A 53 1.43 9.05 -4.09
CA ASN A 53 1.68 10.46 -4.36
C ASN A 53 3.15 10.79 -4.05
N ARG A 54 3.97 10.96 -5.10
CA ARG A 54 5.41 11.28 -4.99
C ARG A 54 5.70 12.60 -4.28
N VAL A 55 4.74 13.52 -4.23
CA VAL A 55 4.92 14.86 -3.65
C VAL A 55 4.63 14.87 -2.16
N LEU A 56 3.73 14.01 -1.69
CA LEU A 56 3.23 14.03 -0.31
C LEU A 56 3.65 12.79 0.51
N SER A 57 4.16 11.73 -0.12
CA SER A 57 4.52 10.43 0.49
C SER A 57 3.41 9.50 1.02
N PRO A 58 2.08 9.74 0.92
CA PRO A 58 1.12 8.70 1.26
C PRO A 58 0.93 7.73 0.09
N VAL A 59 0.77 6.46 0.45
CA VAL A 59 0.25 5.41 -0.42
C VAL A 59 -1.27 5.41 -0.28
N ARG A 60 -1.97 5.47 -1.41
CA ARG A 60 -3.43 5.42 -1.46
C ARG A 60 -3.90 3.99 -1.60
N PHE A 61 -4.66 3.54 -0.61
CA PHE A 61 -5.34 2.27 -0.61
C PHE A 61 -6.83 2.49 -0.86
N THR A 62 -7.40 1.76 -1.80
CA THR A 62 -8.83 1.75 -2.09
C THR A 62 -9.39 0.37 -1.80
N ARG A 63 -10.55 0.32 -1.15
CA ARG A 63 -11.32 -0.90 -0.98
C ARG A 63 -12.61 -0.76 -1.76
N ALA A 64 -12.79 -1.63 -2.76
CA ALA A 64 -14.09 -1.81 -3.37
C ALA A 64 -15.03 -2.37 -2.29
N PRO A 65 -16.28 -1.85 -2.16
CA PRO A 65 -17.27 -2.58 -1.40
C PRO A 65 -17.39 -3.97 -2.05
N LEU A 66 -17.16 -5.02 -1.26
CA LEU A 66 -17.49 -6.38 -1.67
C LEU A 66 -18.94 -6.33 -2.16
N ALA A 67 -19.15 -6.49 -3.47
CA ALA A 67 -20.48 -6.72 -4.00
C ALA A 67 -20.94 -8.05 -3.41
N HIS A 68 -21.88 -7.98 -2.47
CA HIS A 68 -22.57 -9.13 -1.90
C HIS A 68 -23.72 -9.53 -2.83
#